data_AF-A0AAW9S9B8-F1
#
_entry.id   AF-A0AAW9S9B8-F1
#
_cell.length_a   1.000
_cell.length_b   1.000
_cell.length_c   1.000
_cell.angle_alpha   90.00
_cell.angle_beta   90.00
_cell.angle_gamma   90.00
#
_symmetry.space_group_name_H-M   'P 1'
#
loop_
_entity.id
_entity.type
_entity.pdbx_description
1 polymer ?
#
loop_
_entity_poly.entity_id
_entity_poly.type
_entity_poly.pdbx_seq_one_letter_code
_entity_poly.pdbx_strand_id
1 'polypeptide(L)'
;MEKLLEDIEKVEFTTEANFSYDLDREFELIASNSEPTQKEHLKTDFNRFLEKGRFAVLNTFSGGILFIKVPEPIEKIKIESRTDLKDFEASVLFKSELRRPENIKYKPNAGKTESTQWCVDLIFPNYFEYPKEIRKALLLIIGKIIKRICEYGRTNFAYMKIENEFEIELIIDNQIESKLKVEMN
;
A
#
# COMPACT_ATOMS: atom_id res chain seq x y z
N MET A 1 2.49 22.86 1.69
CA MET A 1 2.77 21.43 1.41
C MET A 1 2.32 20.51 2.53
N GLU A 2 2.47 20.84 3.82
CA GLU A 2 1.84 20.06 4.91
C GLU A 2 0.32 19.90 4.72
N LYS A 3 -0.34 20.99 4.30
CA LYS A 3 -1.76 20.98 3.91
C LYS A 3 -2.12 19.93 2.84
N LEU A 4 -1.24 19.64 1.89
CA LEU A 4 -1.49 18.62 0.85
C LEU A 4 -1.62 17.24 1.48
N LEU A 5 -0.70 16.87 2.38
CA LEU A 5 -0.72 15.57 3.04
C LEU A 5 -1.95 15.44 3.94
N GLU A 6 -2.27 16.50 4.71
CA GLU A 6 -3.49 16.52 5.53
C GLU A 6 -4.77 16.38 4.68
N ASP A 7 -4.82 17.05 3.52
CA ASP A 7 -5.98 16.99 2.64
C ASP A 7 -6.12 15.59 2.01
N ILE A 8 -5.01 14.95 1.61
CA ILE A 8 -5.02 13.55 1.15
C ILE A 8 -5.40 12.60 2.26
N GLU A 9 -4.93 12.79 3.50
CA GLU A 9 -5.30 11.96 4.65
C GLU A 9 -6.81 11.96 4.90
N LYS A 10 -7.49 13.10 4.69
CA LYS A 10 -8.94 13.26 4.85
C LYS A 10 -9.77 12.62 3.72
N VAL A 11 -9.18 12.30 2.56
CA VAL A 11 -9.94 11.69 1.46
C VAL A 11 -10.38 10.27 1.84
N GLU A 12 -11.68 10.03 1.99
CA GLU A 12 -12.16 8.67 2.25
C GLU A 12 -12.03 7.80 0.98
N PHE A 13 -11.29 6.69 1.09
CA PHE A 13 -11.22 5.70 0.02
C PHE A 13 -12.46 4.81 0.07
N THR A 14 -13.39 5.06 -0.85
CA THR A 14 -14.50 4.15 -1.11
C THR A 14 -14.05 3.06 -2.07
N THR A 15 -14.48 1.83 -1.80
CA THR A 15 -14.23 0.68 -2.67
C THR A 15 -15.54 0.31 -3.30
N GLU A 16 -15.64 0.39 -4.63
CA GLU A 16 -16.78 -0.17 -5.34
C GLU A 16 -16.53 -1.65 -5.68
N ALA A 17 -17.43 -2.26 -6.45
CA ALA A 17 -17.27 -3.65 -6.87
C ALA A 17 -15.89 -3.89 -7.52
N ASN A 18 -15.25 -5.02 -7.18
CA ASN A 18 -13.93 -5.44 -7.70
C ASN A 18 -12.74 -4.56 -7.31
N PHE A 19 -12.80 -3.79 -6.23
CA PHE A 19 -11.73 -2.84 -5.87
C PHE A 19 -11.44 -1.82 -6.98
N SER A 20 -12.49 -1.29 -7.62
CA SER A 20 -12.33 -0.03 -8.37
C SER A 20 -12.02 1.08 -7.37
N TYR A 21 -11.03 1.88 -7.72
CA TYR A 21 -10.68 3.12 -7.04
C TYR A 21 -10.86 4.23 -8.07
N ASP A 22 -11.71 5.21 -7.74
CA ASP A 22 -11.69 6.51 -8.40
C ASP A 22 -10.64 7.35 -7.67
N LEU A 23 -9.58 7.73 -8.39
CA LEU A 23 -8.44 8.49 -7.86
C LEU A 23 -8.42 9.93 -8.40
N ASP A 24 -9.51 10.40 -9.02
CA ASP A 24 -9.58 11.71 -9.63
C ASP A 24 -9.37 12.82 -8.59
N ARG A 25 -9.90 12.64 -7.37
CA ARG A 25 -9.75 13.62 -6.28
C ARG A 25 -8.31 13.75 -5.82
N GLU A 26 -7.65 12.62 -5.61
CA GLU A 26 -6.25 12.54 -5.21
C GLU A 26 -5.34 13.11 -6.30
N PHE A 27 -5.64 12.80 -7.56
CA PHE A 27 -4.95 13.38 -8.71
C PHE A 27 -5.07 14.90 -8.71
N GLU A 28 -6.28 15.45 -8.64
CA GLU A 28 -6.52 16.90 -8.65
C GLU A 28 -5.85 17.62 -7.46
N LEU A 29 -5.87 17.01 -6.27
CA LEU A 29 -5.20 17.55 -5.09
C LEU A 29 -3.69 17.65 -5.28
N ILE A 30 -3.04 16.59 -5.79
CA ILE A 30 -1.59 16.62 -6.03
C ILE A 30 -1.27 17.53 -7.22
N ALA A 31 -2.04 17.42 -8.32
CA ALA A 31 -1.85 18.20 -9.53
C ALA A 31 -1.95 19.71 -9.25
N SER A 32 -2.93 20.16 -8.48
CA SER A 32 -3.09 21.58 -8.13
C SER A 32 -1.88 22.17 -7.38
N ASN A 33 -1.04 21.33 -6.77
CA ASN A 33 0.18 21.69 -6.06
C ASN A 33 1.47 21.38 -6.86
N SER A 34 1.34 21.02 -8.15
CA SER A 34 2.45 20.57 -9.00
C SER A 34 2.73 21.52 -10.17
N GLU A 35 3.99 21.55 -10.60
CA GLU A 35 4.42 22.27 -11.81
C GLU A 35 3.85 21.62 -13.09
N PRO A 36 3.77 22.32 -14.23
CA PRO A 36 3.19 21.80 -15.47
C PRO A 36 3.77 20.45 -15.92
N THR A 37 5.10 20.31 -15.89
CA THR A 37 5.77 19.05 -16.27
C THR A 37 5.44 17.92 -15.29
N GLN A 38 5.39 18.22 -13.99
CA GLN A 38 5.00 17.26 -12.97
C GLN A 38 3.55 16.80 -13.13
N LYS A 39 2.64 17.68 -13.56
CA LYS A 39 1.23 17.30 -13.84
C LYS A 39 1.13 16.28 -14.97
N GLU A 40 1.93 16.42 -16.02
CA GLU A 40 1.96 15.46 -17.14
C GLU A 40 2.49 14.10 -16.70
N HIS A 41 3.55 14.09 -15.89
CA HIS A 41 4.12 12.88 -15.29
C HIS A 41 3.10 12.23 -14.34
N LEU A 42 2.43 13.03 -13.51
CA LEU A 42 1.44 12.57 -12.55
C LEU A 42 0.25 11.91 -13.25
N LYS A 43 -0.21 12.50 -14.36
CA LYS A 43 -1.27 11.90 -15.17
C LYS A 43 -0.85 10.54 -15.74
N THR A 44 0.39 10.43 -16.21
CA THR A 44 0.97 9.17 -16.70
C THR A 44 1.02 8.13 -15.59
N ASP A 45 1.46 8.52 -14.41
CA ASP A 45 1.55 7.66 -13.23
C ASP A 45 0.18 7.17 -12.74
N PHE A 46 -0.83 8.05 -12.65
CA PHE A 46 -2.18 7.65 -12.26
C PHE A 46 -2.82 6.71 -13.30
N ASN A 47 -2.65 7.00 -14.60
CA ASN A 47 -3.12 6.10 -15.66
C ASN A 47 -2.45 4.72 -15.56
N ARG A 48 -1.13 4.71 -15.34
CA ARG A 48 -0.37 3.46 -15.17
C ARG A 48 -0.82 2.68 -13.94
N PHE A 49 -1.07 3.37 -12.84
CA PHE A 49 -1.55 2.77 -11.62
C PHE A 49 -2.93 2.12 -11.82
N LEU A 50 -3.87 2.83 -12.46
CA LEU A 50 -5.20 2.31 -12.76
C LEU A 50 -5.15 1.12 -13.74
N GLU A 51 -4.23 1.13 -14.70
CA GLU A 51 -4.06 0.04 -15.67
C GLU A 51 -3.42 -1.21 -15.01
N LYS A 52 -2.32 -1.03 -14.27
CA LYS A 52 -1.47 -2.14 -13.79
C LYS A 52 -1.13 -2.07 -12.30
N GLY A 53 -0.77 -0.89 -11.80
CA GLY A 53 -0.27 -0.73 -10.42
C GLY A 53 -1.24 -1.24 -9.36
N ARG A 54 -2.54 -0.97 -9.51
CA ARG A 54 -3.57 -1.43 -8.59
C ARG A 54 -3.60 -2.96 -8.44
N PHE A 55 -3.34 -3.69 -9.53
CA PHE A 55 -3.32 -5.15 -9.50
C PHE A 55 -2.05 -5.67 -8.82
N ALA A 56 -0.92 -4.98 -8.97
CA ALA A 56 0.31 -5.33 -8.24
C ALA A 56 0.10 -5.20 -6.72
N VAL A 57 -0.49 -4.09 -6.27
CA VAL A 57 -0.83 -3.87 -4.85
C VAL A 57 -1.86 -4.89 -4.39
N LEU A 58 -2.96 -5.05 -5.12
CA LEU A 58 -4.03 -5.98 -4.76
C LEU A 58 -3.52 -7.41 -4.67
N ASN A 59 -2.84 -7.94 -5.70
CA ASN A 59 -2.35 -9.31 -5.70
C ASN A 59 -1.35 -9.56 -4.57
N THR A 60 -0.54 -8.56 -4.22
CA THR A 60 0.39 -8.64 -3.10
C THR A 60 -0.36 -8.85 -1.78
N PHE A 61 -1.36 -8.02 -1.48
CA PHE A 61 -2.05 -8.04 -0.19
C PHE A 61 -3.32 -8.92 -0.13
N SER A 62 -3.84 -9.40 -1.25
CA SER A 62 -5.01 -10.29 -1.25
C SER A 62 -4.68 -11.75 -1.55
N GLY A 63 -3.58 -12.00 -2.29
CA GLY A 63 -3.15 -13.33 -2.72
C GLY A 63 -1.69 -13.66 -2.44
N GLY A 64 -0.87 -12.68 -2.06
CA GLY A 64 0.58 -12.82 -1.89
C GLY A 64 1.00 -12.90 -0.41
N ILE A 65 1.48 -11.80 0.14
CA ILE A 65 2.08 -11.73 1.48
C ILE A 65 1.06 -11.93 2.62
N LEU A 66 -0.21 -11.59 2.39
CA LEU A 66 -1.30 -11.79 3.34
C LEU A 66 -2.17 -13.03 3.05
N PHE A 67 -1.87 -13.80 2.01
CA PHE A 67 -2.63 -15.03 1.75
C PHE A 67 -2.32 -16.07 2.82
N ILE A 68 -3.30 -16.30 3.68
CA ILE A 68 -3.20 -17.22 4.82
C ILE A 68 -4.43 -18.11 4.84
N LYS A 69 -4.21 -19.42 5.02
CA LYS A 69 -5.30 -20.39 5.15
C LYS A 69 -6.07 -20.18 6.45
N VAL A 70 -5.33 -19.90 7.52
CA VAL A 70 -5.89 -19.53 8.82
C VAL A 70 -5.43 -18.11 9.18
N PRO A 71 -6.32 -17.28 9.73
CA PRO A 71 -5.95 -15.95 10.21
C PRO A 71 -4.71 -15.96 11.12
N GLU A 72 -3.91 -14.89 11.12
CA GLU A 72 -2.77 -14.72 12.03
C GLU A 72 -2.63 -13.26 12.48
N PRO A 73 -2.22 -13.00 13.73
CA PRO A 73 -2.08 -11.63 14.20
C PRO A 73 -0.94 -10.90 13.50
N ILE A 74 -1.24 -9.74 12.95
CA ILE A 74 -0.28 -8.85 12.29
C ILE A 74 0.28 -7.89 13.33
N GLU A 75 1.60 -7.74 13.37
CA GLU A 75 2.26 -6.70 14.16
C GLU A 75 2.19 -5.37 13.41
N LYS A 76 2.62 -5.37 12.14
CA LYS A 76 2.57 -4.21 11.25
C LYS A 76 2.76 -4.58 9.78
N ILE A 77 2.42 -3.64 8.90
CA ILE A 77 2.80 -3.65 7.49
C ILE A 77 3.77 -2.50 7.25
N LYS A 78 4.76 -2.69 6.37
CA LYS A 78 5.64 -1.61 5.91
C LYS A 78 5.58 -1.50 4.39
N ILE A 79 5.54 -0.26 3.89
CA ILE A 79 5.76 0.06 2.48
C ILE A 79 6.91 1.04 2.41
N GLU A 80 8.03 0.58 1.87
CA GLU A 80 9.26 1.34 1.78
C GLU A 80 9.58 1.69 0.34
N SER A 81 9.83 2.97 0.07
CA SER A 81 10.49 3.43 -1.14
C SER A 81 12.00 3.49 -0.93
N ARG A 82 12.75 2.82 -1.81
CA ARG A 82 14.20 2.75 -1.74
C ARG A 82 14.80 3.44 -2.95
N THR A 83 15.27 4.67 -2.76
CA THR A 83 15.73 5.51 -3.87
C THR A 83 16.97 4.94 -4.57
N ASP A 84 17.84 4.26 -3.84
CA ASP A 84 19.05 3.61 -4.33
C ASP A 84 18.75 2.41 -5.24
N LEU A 85 17.72 1.64 -4.91
CA LEU A 85 17.30 0.45 -5.66
C LEU A 85 16.22 0.75 -6.72
N LYS A 86 15.65 1.96 -6.70
CA LYS A 86 14.54 2.39 -7.55
C LYS A 86 13.34 1.46 -7.50
N ASP A 87 13.00 1.00 -6.31
CA ASP A 87 11.89 0.09 -6.10
C ASP A 87 11.07 0.44 -4.85
N PHE A 88 9.99 -0.31 -4.69
CA PHE A 88 9.27 -0.39 -3.43
C PHE A 88 9.46 -1.76 -2.81
N GLU A 89 9.54 -1.82 -1.49
CA GLU A 89 9.42 -3.05 -0.74
C GLU A 89 8.14 -3.01 0.11
N ALA A 90 7.33 -4.04 -0.03
CA ALA A 90 6.16 -4.28 0.81
C ALA A 90 6.46 -5.44 1.76
N SER A 91 6.25 -5.25 3.05
CA SER A 91 6.43 -6.31 4.04
C SER A 91 5.31 -6.38 5.07
N VAL A 92 5.05 -7.59 5.57
CA VAL A 92 4.15 -7.88 6.68
C VAL A 92 4.96 -8.52 7.77
N LEU A 93 4.86 -7.96 8.98
CA LEU A 93 5.44 -8.50 10.18
C LEU A 93 4.32 -9.11 11.02
N PHE A 94 4.43 -10.38 11.35
CA PHE A 94 3.47 -11.09 12.20
C PHE A 94 3.93 -11.13 13.65
N LYS A 95 2.99 -11.19 14.60
CA LYS A 95 3.32 -11.19 16.04
C LYS A 95 4.04 -12.46 16.48
N SER A 96 3.83 -13.57 15.76
CA SER A 96 4.42 -14.87 16.08
C SER A 96 5.74 -15.08 15.34
N GLU A 97 6.76 -15.59 16.03
CA GLU A 97 8.04 -15.99 15.42
C GLU A 97 7.86 -17.15 14.42
N LEU A 98 6.94 -18.06 14.73
CA LEU A 98 6.57 -19.19 13.88
C LEU A 98 5.13 -19.04 13.40
N ARG A 99 4.92 -19.34 12.12
CA ARG A 99 3.60 -19.35 11.48
C ARG A 99 2.77 -20.52 11.97
N ARG A 100 1.44 -20.40 11.87
CA ARG A 100 0.53 -21.51 12.18
C ARG A 100 0.83 -22.70 11.24
N PRO A 101 0.85 -23.95 11.72
CA PRO A 101 1.18 -25.12 10.89
C PRO A 101 0.35 -25.24 9.62
N GLU A 102 -0.92 -24.82 9.67
CA GLU A 102 -1.84 -24.80 8.54
C GLU A 102 -1.42 -23.83 7.45
N ASN A 103 -0.73 -22.74 7.79
CA ASN A 103 -0.18 -21.78 6.84
C ASN A 103 1.18 -22.24 6.30
N ILE A 104 2.03 -22.84 7.15
CA ILE A 104 3.33 -23.43 6.73
C ILE A 104 3.13 -24.47 5.64
N LYS A 105 2.05 -25.29 5.71
CA LYS A 105 1.75 -26.28 4.67
C LYS A 105 1.65 -25.69 3.26
N TYR A 106 1.15 -24.46 3.12
CA TYR A 106 0.96 -23.79 1.82
C TYR A 106 2.10 -22.83 1.49
N LYS A 107 2.81 -22.36 2.51
CA LYS A 107 3.99 -21.50 2.37
C LYS A 107 5.08 -21.99 3.34
N PRO A 108 5.86 -23.03 2.97
CA PRO A 108 6.81 -23.68 3.88
C PRO A 108 7.92 -22.77 4.38
N ASN A 109 8.27 -21.76 3.60
CA ASN A 109 9.28 -20.76 3.95
C ASN A 109 8.68 -19.58 4.73
N ALA A 110 7.40 -19.67 5.15
CA ALA A 110 6.76 -18.55 5.80
C ALA A 110 7.32 -18.34 7.20
N GLY A 111 7.78 -17.12 7.48
CA GLY A 111 8.39 -16.74 8.74
C GLY A 111 7.65 -15.60 9.42
N LYS A 112 8.29 -15.00 10.43
CA LYS A 112 7.78 -13.78 11.08
C LYS A 112 7.57 -12.62 10.11
N THR A 113 8.45 -12.50 9.13
CA THR A 113 8.41 -11.44 8.10
C THR A 113 8.14 -12.05 6.75
N GLU A 114 7.19 -11.48 6.03
CA GLU A 114 6.98 -11.73 4.61
C GLU A 114 7.22 -10.45 3.85
N SER A 115 7.97 -10.50 2.75
CA SER A 115 8.18 -9.32 1.91
C SER A 115 8.15 -9.64 0.44
N THR A 116 7.86 -8.62 -0.35
CA THR A 116 7.99 -8.63 -1.81
C THR A 116 8.45 -7.28 -2.29
N GLN A 117 9.17 -7.27 -3.39
CA GLN A 117 9.60 -6.04 -4.06
C GLN A 117 8.66 -5.75 -5.23
N TRP A 118 8.39 -4.47 -5.47
CA TRP A 118 7.66 -4.00 -6.64
C TRP A 118 8.57 -3.09 -7.45
N CYS A 119 8.63 -3.36 -8.75
CA CYS A 119 9.20 -2.40 -9.69
C CYS A 119 8.36 -1.12 -9.66
N VAL A 120 9.00 0.02 -9.39
CA VAL A 120 8.34 1.33 -9.31
C VAL A 120 7.58 1.65 -10.61
N ASP A 121 8.11 1.24 -11.76
CA ASP A 121 7.52 1.45 -13.09
C ASP A 121 6.19 0.73 -13.32
N LEU A 122 5.88 -0.26 -12.49
CA LEU A 122 4.59 -0.93 -12.52
C LEU A 122 3.52 -0.14 -11.77
N ILE A 123 3.93 0.75 -10.86
CA ILE A 123 3.04 1.49 -9.96
C ILE A 123 3.02 2.97 -10.37
N PHE A 124 4.16 3.65 -10.27
CA PHE A 124 4.33 5.08 -10.58
C PHE A 124 5.71 5.29 -11.28
N PRO A 125 5.81 5.17 -12.61
CA PRO A 125 7.07 5.31 -13.36
C PRO A 125 7.90 6.55 -13.04
N ASN A 126 7.27 7.69 -12.77
CA ASN A 126 7.98 8.95 -12.54
C ASN A 126 8.22 9.23 -11.05
N TYR A 127 7.98 8.25 -10.16
CA TYR A 127 7.99 8.45 -8.70
C TYR A 127 9.25 9.15 -8.19
N PHE A 128 10.43 8.72 -8.65
CA PHE A 128 11.72 9.25 -8.18
C PHE A 128 12.09 10.61 -8.79
N GLU A 129 11.33 11.08 -9.79
CA GLU A 129 11.53 12.41 -10.38
C GLU A 129 10.82 13.50 -9.57
N TYR A 130 9.90 13.12 -8.69
CA TYR A 130 9.15 14.09 -7.90
C TYR A 130 9.89 14.59 -6.65
N PRO A 131 9.58 15.83 -6.22
CA PRO A 131 9.85 16.30 -4.87
C PRO A 131 9.35 15.32 -3.81
N LYS A 132 10.00 15.33 -2.64
CA LYS A 132 9.72 14.37 -1.56
C LYS A 132 8.24 14.41 -1.13
N GLU A 133 7.60 15.56 -1.22
CA GLU A 133 6.21 15.79 -0.80
C GLU A 133 5.20 15.07 -1.72
N ILE A 134 5.42 15.10 -3.03
CA ILE A 134 4.60 14.33 -3.99
C ILE A 134 4.86 12.83 -3.80
N ARG A 135 6.12 12.43 -3.55
CA ARG A 135 6.46 11.04 -3.22
C ARG A 135 5.73 10.53 -1.97
N LYS A 136 5.66 11.36 -0.93
CA LYS A 136 4.87 11.08 0.29
C LYS A 136 3.39 10.94 -0.02
N ALA A 137 2.83 11.86 -0.81
CA ALA A 137 1.43 11.83 -1.23
C ALA A 137 1.07 10.54 -2.00
N LEU A 138 1.90 10.16 -2.98
CA LEU A 138 1.73 8.92 -3.73
C LEU A 138 1.85 7.66 -2.84
N LEU A 139 2.80 7.66 -1.90
CA LEU A 139 2.97 6.57 -0.95
C LEU A 139 1.78 6.47 0.02
N LEU A 140 1.22 7.60 0.42
CA LEU A 140 0.01 7.70 1.24
C LEU A 140 -1.20 7.10 0.54
N ILE A 141 -1.37 7.35 -0.77
CA ILE A 141 -2.41 6.71 -1.59
C ILE A 141 -2.27 5.18 -1.56
N ILE A 142 -1.07 4.65 -1.78
CA ILE A 142 -0.80 3.21 -1.70
C ILE A 142 -1.16 2.69 -0.30
N GLY A 143 -0.72 3.37 0.76
CA GLY A 143 -1.03 2.99 2.13
C GLY A 143 -2.52 2.93 2.44
N LYS A 144 -3.29 3.90 1.95
CA LYS A 144 -4.75 3.97 2.13
C LYS A 144 -5.47 2.86 1.38
N ILE A 145 -5.00 2.53 0.17
CA ILE A 145 -5.48 1.36 -0.58
C ILE A 145 -5.24 0.07 0.20
N ILE A 146 -4.05 -0.12 0.77
CA ILE A 146 -3.71 -1.31 1.57
C ILE A 146 -4.54 -1.39 2.84
N LYS A 147 -4.70 -0.27 3.56
CA LYS A 147 -5.61 -0.16 4.72
C LYS A 147 -6.99 -0.64 4.34
N ARG A 148 -7.50 -0.17 3.20
CA ARG A 148 -8.84 -0.52 2.73
C ARG A 148 -8.94 -2.00 2.33
N ILE A 149 -7.94 -2.56 1.66
CA ILE A 149 -7.85 -3.99 1.37
C ILE A 149 -7.93 -4.82 2.66
N CYS A 150 -7.23 -4.39 3.72
CA CYS A 150 -7.24 -5.06 5.01
C CYS A 150 -8.62 -4.99 5.69
N GLU A 151 -9.21 -3.80 5.77
CA GLU A 151 -10.49 -3.56 6.44
C GLU A 151 -11.67 -4.22 5.71
N TYR A 152 -11.70 -4.12 4.38
CA TYR A 152 -12.75 -4.69 3.52
C TYR A 152 -12.54 -6.19 3.29
N GLY A 153 -11.31 -6.63 3.10
CA GLY A 153 -10.98 -8.04 2.86
C GLY A 153 -11.41 -8.94 4.03
N ARG A 154 -11.33 -8.41 5.26
CA ARG A 154 -11.84 -9.06 6.48
C ARG A 154 -13.29 -9.52 6.37
N THR A 155 -14.16 -8.68 5.83
CA THR A 155 -15.60 -8.93 5.77
C THR A 155 -16.03 -9.67 4.51
N ASN A 156 -15.26 -9.57 3.43
CA ASN A 156 -15.68 -10.03 2.10
C ASN A 156 -14.85 -11.17 1.50
N PHE A 157 -13.67 -11.49 2.03
CA PHE A 157 -12.85 -12.62 1.57
C PHE A 157 -12.69 -13.71 2.61
N ALA A 158 -13.04 -14.93 2.22
CA ALA A 158 -12.92 -16.12 3.06
C ALA A 158 -11.47 -16.36 3.57
N TYR A 159 -10.47 -15.89 2.83
CA TYR A 159 -9.04 -16.16 3.05
C TYR A 159 -8.25 -14.97 3.61
N MET A 160 -8.88 -13.80 3.81
CA MET A 160 -8.24 -12.65 4.45
C MET A 160 -8.95 -12.34 5.76
N LYS A 161 -8.75 -13.19 6.77
CA LYS A 161 -9.24 -12.90 8.11
C LYS A 161 -8.14 -12.19 8.89
N ILE A 162 -8.39 -10.95 9.29
CA ILE A 162 -7.51 -10.15 10.13
C ILE A 162 -8.01 -10.24 11.58
N GLU A 163 -7.14 -10.63 12.51
CA GLU A 163 -7.51 -10.92 13.92
C GLU A 163 -7.31 -9.74 14.88
N ASN A 164 -6.57 -8.70 14.49
CA ASN A 164 -6.23 -7.58 15.37
C ASN A 164 -6.01 -6.27 14.62
N GLU A 165 -6.05 -5.16 15.36
CA GLU A 165 -5.58 -3.85 14.90
C GLU A 165 -4.06 -3.83 14.75
N PHE A 166 -3.55 -3.07 13.78
CA PHE A 166 -2.12 -2.89 13.53
C PHE A 166 -1.85 -1.57 12.78
N GLU A 167 -0.57 -1.23 12.61
CA GLU A 167 -0.14 -0.04 11.85
C GLU A 167 0.43 -0.43 10.48
N ILE A 168 0.22 0.45 9.50
CA ILE A 168 0.93 0.48 8.22
C ILE A 168 1.93 1.63 8.29
N GLU A 169 3.22 1.32 8.26
CA GLU A 169 4.32 2.29 8.23
C GLU A 169 4.67 2.60 6.76
N LEU A 170 4.64 3.88 6.38
CA LEU A 170 5.04 4.37 5.06
C LEU A 170 6.42 4.99 5.18
N ILE A 171 7.39 4.44 4.44
CA ILE A 171 8.81 4.69 4.63
C ILE A 171 9.43 5.21 3.33
N ILE A 172 10.29 6.23 3.43
CA ILE A 172 11.16 6.67 2.33
C ILE A 172 12.60 6.67 2.85
N ASP A 173 13.49 5.91 2.20
CA ASP A 173 14.91 5.81 2.54
C ASP A 173 15.14 5.54 4.06
N ASN A 174 14.52 4.48 4.59
CA ASN A 174 14.53 4.10 6.01
C ASN A 174 13.90 5.09 7.01
N GLN A 175 13.28 6.19 6.57
CA GLN A 175 12.56 7.13 7.45
C GLN A 175 11.06 6.90 7.40
N ILE A 176 10.41 6.76 8.56
CA ILE A 176 8.95 6.70 8.64
C ILE A 176 8.39 8.09 8.32
N GLU A 177 7.62 8.17 7.25
CA GLU A 177 7.01 9.42 6.76
C GLU A 177 5.55 9.55 7.18
N SER A 178 4.84 8.43 7.33
CA SER A 178 3.45 8.40 7.79
C SER A 178 3.11 7.04 8.39
N LYS A 179 2.07 7.01 9.23
CA LYS A 179 1.51 5.80 9.85
C LYS A 179 0.00 5.80 9.66
N LEU A 180 -0.52 4.69 9.18
CA LEU A 180 -1.97 4.47 9.05
C LEU A 180 -2.40 3.35 9.99
N LYS A 181 -3.40 3.63 10.83
CA LYS A 181 -3.97 2.61 11.71
C LYS A 181 -5.02 1.79 10.94
N VAL A 182 -4.93 0.46 11.03
CA VAL A 182 -5.96 -0.46 10.56
C VAL A 182 -6.82 -0.85 11.76
N GLU A 183 -8.12 -0.54 11.69
CA GLU A 183 -9.04 -0.70 12.81
C GLU A 183 -10.00 -1.88 12.60
N MET A 184 -10.41 -2.49 13.71
CA MET A 184 -11.34 -3.62 13.72
C MET A 184 -12.76 -3.14 14.01
N ASN A 185 -13.35 -2.38 13.08
CA ASN A 185 -14.76 -1.94 13.21
C ASN A 185 -15.77 -3.09 13.16
#